data_AF-A0A7C7N202-F1
#
_entry.id   AF-A0A7C7N202-F1
#
_cell.length_a   1.000
_cell.length_b   1.000
_cell.length_c   1.000
_cell.angle_alpha   90.00
_cell.angle_beta   90.00
_cell.angle_gamma   90.00
#
_symmetry.space_group_name_H-M   'P 1'
#
loop_
_entity.id
_entity.type
_entity.pdbx_description
1 polymer ?
#
loop_
_entity_poly.entity_id
_entity_poly.type
_entity_poly.pdbx_seq_one_letter_code
_entity_poly.pdbx_strand_id
1 'polypeptide(L)'
;MEDKKDATYEDRSHIIDNEIRKRYYKWHLHAIAWFDFDDVAQIIRAHIFKKWALWDQSRPLEPWINKIISNQLKNILRNHYSNFARPCLNCEYNQSAEQGEGQIANLCAFTPSGLQCNECDLYAKWEKTKKNAYDIKMPLSLEFHAYTKNTNPEDHFDISRATISLHIRIKAALTSKHYLVYKMLFIDGISEEEVARILGYKSNEKGRKAGYKQIKNLKNQYKKLAKKIIQKEDIFYE
;
A
#
# COMPACT_ATOMS: atom_id res chain seq x y z
N MET A 1 9.20 26.97 53.37
CA MET A 1 9.73 26.65 52.03
C MET A 1 8.60 25.94 51.31
N GLU A 2 7.93 26.61 50.38
CA GLU A 2 6.90 25.96 49.56
C GLU A 2 7.56 24.87 48.73
N ASP A 3 7.06 23.64 48.87
CA ASP A 3 7.39 22.53 47.97
C ASP A 3 7.04 22.96 46.55
N LYS A 4 8.07 23.26 45.76
CA LYS A 4 7.91 23.60 44.34
C LYS A 4 7.46 22.32 43.65
N LYS A 5 6.15 22.22 43.41
CA LYS A 5 5.56 21.07 42.74
C LYS A 5 6.17 20.96 41.34
N ASP A 6 6.79 19.83 41.06
CA ASP A 6 7.34 19.53 39.75
C ASP A 6 6.27 19.65 38.68
N ALA A 7 6.60 20.33 37.58
CA ALA A 7 5.70 20.51 36.45
C ALA A 7 5.41 19.15 35.80
N THR A 8 4.13 18.88 35.57
CA THR A 8 3.70 17.68 34.85
C THR A 8 3.85 17.90 33.34
N TYR A 9 3.77 16.79 32.59
CA TYR A 9 3.79 16.85 31.14
C TYR A 9 2.60 17.66 30.61
N GLU A 10 1.44 17.45 31.21
CA GLU A 10 0.16 18.07 30.86
C GLU A 10 0.25 19.59 30.99
N ASP A 11 0.86 20.09 32.07
CA ASP A 11 1.07 21.52 32.33
C ASP A 11 1.87 22.21 31.21
N ARG A 12 2.75 21.46 30.54
CA ARG A 12 3.71 21.97 29.54
C ARG A 12 3.45 21.46 28.12
N SER A 13 2.36 20.72 27.92
CA SER A 13 1.97 20.11 26.64
C SER A 13 1.90 21.12 25.48
N HIS A 14 1.35 22.30 25.74
CA HIS A 14 1.27 23.39 24.76
C HIS A 14 2.65 23.86 24.23
N ILE A 15 3.69 23.85 25.08
CA ILE A 15 5.05 24.20 24.68
C ILE A 15 5.62 23.12 23.76
N ILE A 16 5.41 21.85 24.13
CA ILE A 16 5.83 20.70 23.32
C ILE A 16 5.18 20.77 21.93
N ASP A 17 3.87 21.00 21.88
CA ASP A 17 3.13 21.11 20.62
C ASP A 17 3.63 22.25 19.75
N ASN A 18 3.91 23.41 20.35
CA ASN A 18 4.45 24.56 19.62
C ASN A 18 5.86 24.26 19.06
N GLU A 19 6.73 23.62 19.85
CA GLU A 19 8.08 23.23 19.39
C GLU A 19 8.04 22.17 18.27
N ILE A 20 7.10 21.22 18.32
CA ILE A 20 6.90 20.25 17.25
C ILE A 20 6.39 20.95 15.99
N ARG A 21 5.36 21.81 16.09
CA ARG A 21 4.77 22.53 14.95
C ARG A 21 5.79 23.38 14.18
N LYS A 22 6.77 23.98 14.86
CA LYS A 22 7.88 24.71 14.22
C LYS A 22 8.67 23.83 13.22
N ARG A 23 8.60 22.50 13.34
CA ARG A 23 9.26 21.55 12.45
C ARG A 23 8.40 21.09 11.28
N TYR A 24 7.11 21.46 11.22
CA TYR A 24 6.20 21.08 10.15
C TYR A 24 6.78 21.43 8.77
N TYR A 25 7.13 22.69 8.55
CA TYR A 25 7.71 23.12 7.26
C TYR A 25 9.12 22.59 7.01
N LYS A 26 9.81 22.09 8.04
CA LYS A 26 11.13 21.43 7.88
C LYS A 26 10.98 19.93 7.63
N TRP A 27 9.79 19.37 7.86
CA TRP A 27 9.48 17.99 7.54
C TRP A 27 9.25 17.86 6.04
N HIS A 28 10.29 17.42 5.33
CA HIS A 28 10.27 17.27 3.87
C HIS A 28 10.20 15.80 3.49
N LEU A 29 9.14 15.11 3.92
CA LEU A 29 8.98 13.70 3.63
C LEU A 29 7.79 13.43 2.70
N HIS A 30 7.76 14.18 1.58
CA HIS A 30 7.04 13.77 0.37
C HIS A 30 7.49 12.39 -0.14
N ALA A 31 8.68 11.91 0.26
CA ALA A 31 9.19 10.59 -0.11
C ALA A 31 8.53 9.42 0.63
N ILE A 32 7.94 9.61 1.82
CA ILE A 32 7.20 8.54 2.52
C ILE A 32 5.72 8.90 2.52
N ALA A 33 5.03 8.58 1.41
CA ALA A 33 3.64 8.97 1.20
C ALA A 33 2.64 8.42 2.25
N TRP A 34 3.00 7.35 2.96
CA TRP A 34 2.14 6.71 3.97
C TRP A 34 2.38 7.20 5.40
N PHE A 35 3.33 8.11 5.62
CA PHE A 35 3.77 8.52 6.96
C PHE A 35 3.69 10.04 7.11
N ASP A 36 2.57 10.51 7.65
CA ASP A 36 2.28 11.94 7.73
C ASP A 36 2.98 12.62 8.93
N PHE A 37 2.89 13.95 8.98
CA PHE A 37 3.50 14.70 10.08
C PHE A 37 2.76 14.51 11.41
N ASP A 38 1.47 14.19 11.38
CA ASP A 38 0.67 14.02 12.60
C ASP A 38 1.07 12.74 13.34
N ASP A 39 1.30 11.64 12.61
CA ASP A 39 1.90 10.40 13.10
C ASP A 39 3.27 10.65 13.73
N VAL A 40 4.12 11.41 13.02
CA VAL A 40 5.46 11.81 13.51
C VAL A 40 5.35 12.60 14.80
N ALA A 41 4.43 13.56 14.86
CA ALA A 41 4.20 14.37 16.04
C ALA A 41 3.76 13.52 17.23
N GLN A 42 2.87 12.53 17.02
CA GLN A 42 2.44 11.63 18.09
C GLN A 42 3.57 10.75 18.63
N ILE A 43 4.41 10.20 17.74
CA ILE A 43 5.58 9.41 18.15
C ILE A 43 6.52 10.25 19.00
N ILE A 44 6.75 11.51 18.61
CA ILE A 44 7.61 12.44 19.35
C ILE A 44 7.00 12.78 20.71
N ARG A 45 5.70 13.07 20.79
CA ARG A 45 5.00 13.32 22.06
C ARG A 45 5.14 12.15 23.03
N ALA A 46 4.85 10.95 22.56
CA ALA A 46 4.98 9.72 23.35
C ALA A 46 6.43 9.51 23.83
N HIS A 47 7.42 9.85 22.99
CA HIS A 47 8.83 9.74 23.37
C HIS A 47 9.24 10.78 24.43
N ILE A 48 8.75 12.00 24.33
CA ILE A 48 8.98 13.05 25.34
C ILE A 48 8.33 12.65 26.66
N PHE A 49 7.09 12.16 26.64
CA PHE A 49 6.39 11.69 27.84
C PHE A 49 7.18 10.59 28.57
N LYS A 50 7.64 9.56 27.85
CA LYS A 50 8.48 8.48 28.42
C LYS A 50 9.78 8.99 29.05
N LYS A 51 10.27 10.14 28.61
CA LYS A 51 11.53 10.75 29.09
C LYS A 51 11.31 11.94 30.00
N TRP A 52 10.06 12.28 30.34
CA TRP A 52 9.72 13.48 31.08
C TRP A 52 10.47 13.56 32.41
N ALA A 53 10.53 12.44 33.13
CA ALA A 53 11.25 12.31 34.39
C ALA A 53 12.78 12.52 34.29
N LEU A 54 13.37 12.50 33.08
CA LEU A 54 14.80 12.75 32.86
C LEU A 54 15.13 14.24 32.64
N TRP A 55 14.11 15.09 32.55
CA TRP A 55 14.31 16.53 32.41
C TRP A 55 14.60 17.16 33.78
N ASP A 56 15.75 17.81 33.88
CA ASP A 56 16.11 18.67 35.01
C ASP A 56 15.26 19.95 34.96
N GLN A 57 14.25 20.03 35.83
CA GLN A 57 13.29 21.14 35.89
C GLN A 57 13.89 22.47 36.34
N SER A 58 15.13 22.47 36.85
CA SER A 58 15.86 23.72 37.10
C SER A 58 16.29 24.42 35.80
N ARG A 59 16.27 23.70 34.67
CA ARG A 59 16.70 24.20 33.36
C ARG A 59 15.52 24.50 32.44
N PRO A 60 15.69 25.41 31.46
CA PRO A 60 14.67 25.67 30.46
C PRO A 60 14.26 24.39 29.71
N LEU A 61 12.96 24.24 29.47
CA LEU A 61 12.36 23.06 28.85
C LEU A 61 12.62 22.99 27.33
N GLU A 62 12.51 24.12 26.64
CA GLU A 62 12.58 24.18 25.16
C GLU A 62 13.88 23.61 24.57
N PRO A 63 15.09 23.92 25.10
CA PRO A 63 16.33 23.34 24.57
C PRO A 63 16.39 21.82 24.71
N TRP A 64 15.86 21.29 25.83
CA TRP A 64 15.83 19.86 26.09
C TRP A 64 14.87 19.14 25.15
N ILE A 65 13.64 19.66 25.01
CA ILE A 65 12.67 19.16 24.03
C ILE A 65 13.25 19.21 22.61
N ASN A 66 13.84 20.34 22.21
CA ASN A 66 14.38 20.52 20.86
C ASN A 66 15.43 19.48 20.50
N LYS A 67 16.26 19.07 21.47
CA LYS A 67 17.23 17.98 21.29
C LYS A 67 16.52 16.64 21.06
N ILE A 68 15.47 16.34 21.81
CA ILE A 68 14.67 15.13 21.63
C ILE A 68 13.99 15.13 20.26
N ILE A 69 13.25 16.20 19.93
CA ILE A 69 12.55 16.35 18.65
C ILE A 69 13.51 16.14 17.49
N SER A 70 14.64 16.85 17.48
CA SER A 70 15.63 16.77 16.40
C SER A 70 16.21 15.36 16.25
N ASN A 71 16.47 14.66 17.36
CA ASN A 71 16.97 13.30 17.33
C ASN A 71 15.89 12.30 16.86
N GLN A 72 14.64 12.47 17.31
CA GLN A 72 13.53 11.62 16.87
C GLN A 72 13.27 11.77 15.37
N LEU A 73 13.22 13.00 14.86
CA LEU A 73 13.07 13.27 13.42
C LEU A 73 14.18 12.60 12.59
N LYS A 74 15.45 12.72 13.02
CA LYS A 74 16.58 12.05 12.36
C LYS A 74 16.44 10.53 12.39
N ASN A 75 16.03 9.95 13.51
CA ASN A 75 15.86 8.51 13.67
C ASN A 75 14.72 7.97 12.79
N ILE A 76 13.59 8.68 12.76
CA ILE A 76 12.43 8.34 11.94
C ILE A 76 12.84 8.36 10.46
N LEU A 77 13.41 9.47 9.99
CA LEU A 77 13.90 9.60 8.61
C LEU A 77 14.88 8.48 8.24
N ARG A 78 15.84 8.20 9.11
CA ARG A 78 16.81 7.11 8.89
C ARG A 78 16.11 5.76 8.77
N ASN A 79 15.22 5.44 9.71
CA ASN A 79 14.60 4.13 9.82
C ASN A 79 13.58 3.85 8.70
N HIS A 80 12.82 4.87 8.30
CA HIS A 80 11.72 4.76 7.34
C HIS A 80 12.07 5.23 5.93
N TYR A 81 13.30 5.70 5.68
CA TYR A 81 13.74 6.06 4.33
C TYR A 81 15.23 5.78 4.11
N SER A 82 16.12 6.50 4.81
CA SER A 82 17.55 6.52 4.46
C SER A 82 18.25 5.15 4.59
N ASN A 83 17.76 4.25 5.44
CA ASN A 83 18.36 2.92 5.63
C ASN A 83 18.34 2.05 4.38
N PHE A 84 17.30 2.21 3.55
CA PHE A 84 17.08 1.43 2.34
C PHE A 84 17.11 2.28 1.08
N ALA A 85 17.16 3.61 1.21
CA ALA A 85 17.41 4.53 0.11
C ALA A 85 18.66 4.14 -0.72
N ARG A 86 18.56 4.31 -2.05
CA ARG A 86 19.67 4.03 -2.97
C ARG A 86 20.87 4.95 -2.68
N PRO A 87 22.11 4.47 -2.82
CA PRO A 87 23.31 5.27 -2.55
C PRO A 87 23.42 6.50 -3.46
N CYS A 88 22.82 6.44 -4.65
CA CYS A 88 22.86 7.52 -5.64
C CYS A 88 22.21 8.83 -5.16
N LEU A 89 21.29 8.80 -4.20
CA LEU A 89 20.61 10.01 -3.71
C LEU A 89 21.56 11.01 -3.07
N ASN A 90 22.67 10.55 -2.48
CA ASN A 90 23.70 11.38 -1.86
C ASN A 90 25.04 11.29 -2.60
N CYS A 91 25.03 10.79 -3.84
CA CYS A 91 26.25 10.55 -4.62
C CYS A 91 26.62 11.79 -5.44
N GLU A 92 27.91 12.15 -5.45
CA GLU A 92 28.44 13.28 -6.22
C GLU A 92 28.29 13.11 -7.74
N TYR A 93 28.25 11.86 -8.23
CA TYR A 93 28.07 11.54 -9.64
C TYR A 93 26.60 11.45 -10.07
N ASN A 94 25.66 11.74 -9.16
CA ASN A 94 24.24 11.71 -9.47
C ASN A 94 23.85 12.93 -10.32
N GLN A 95 23.42 12.67 -11.56
CA GLN A 95 22.94 13.70 -12.49
C GLN A 95 21.42 13.65 -12.67
N SER A 96 20.71 12.94 -11.80
CA SER A 96 19.25 12.89 -11.81
C SER A 96 18.71 14.23 -11.29
N ALA A 97 18.33 15.13 -12.19
CA ALA A 97 17.55 16.30 -11.84
C ALA A 97 16.05 15.95 -11.84
N GLU A 98 15.22 16.77 -11.17
CA GLU A 98 13.77 16.77 -11.40
C GLU A 98 13.53 17.09 -12.87
N GLN A 99 12.92 16.15 -13.57
CA GLN A 99 12.78 16.19 -15.01
C GLN A 99 11.34 15.89 -15.38
N GLY A 100 10.81 16.65 -16.36
CA GLY A 100 9.42 16.59 -16.79
C GLY A 100 9.00 15.24 -17.35
N GLU A 101 7.71 15.12 -17.64
CA GLU A 101 7.10 13.88 -18.14
C GLU A 101 7.89 13.29 -19.31
N GLY A 102 8.36 12.05 -19.14
CA GLY A 102 9.05 11.31 -20.21
C GLY A 102 10.51 10.97 -19.93
N GLN A 103 11.22 11.70 -19.06
CA GLN A 103 12.68 11.57 -18.94
C GLN A 103 13.15 10.45 -17.98
N ILE A 104 14.39 9.99 -18.18
CA ILE A 104 15.02 8.84 -17.49
C ILE A 104 15.53 9.28 -16.12
N ALA A 105 14.87 8.82 -15.04
CA ALA A 105 15.04 9.31 -13.66
C ALA A 105 16.27 8.78 -12.88
N ASN A 106 17.32 8.32 -13.58
CA ASN A 106 18.45 7.64 -12.97
C ASN A 106 19.77 7.84 -13.72
N LEU A 107 20.12 9.08 -14.07
CA LEU A 107 21.40 9.40 -14.72
C LEU A 107 22.57 9.37 -13.73
N CYS A 108 23.73 8.93 -14.22
CA CYS A 108 24.96 8.78 -13.46
C CYS A 108 26.19 9.12 -14.31
N ALA A 109 27.04 10.02 -13.83
CA ALA A 109 28.25 10.44 -14.53
C ALA A 109 29.42 9.44 -14.45
N PHE A 110 29.34 8.50 -13.50
CA PHE A 110 30.44 7.56 -13.20
C PHE A 110 30.39 6.28 -14.04
N THR A 111 29.19 5.78 -14.31
CA THR A 111 28.97 4.50 -14.99
C THR A 111 29.12 4.66 -16.51
N PRO A 112 29.77 3.72 -17.21
CA PRO A 112 29.88 3.74 -18.67
C PRO A 112 28.54 3.84 -19.40
N SER A 113 27.49 3.22 -18.86
CA SER A 113 26.12 3.30 -19.39
C SER A 113 25.45 4.67 -19.21
N GLY A 114 26.03 5.57 -18.42
CA GLY A 114 25.40 6.84 -18.03
C GLY A 114 24.21 6.69 -17.06
N LEU A 115 23.95 5.48 -16.56
CA LEU A 115 22.79 5.14 -15.74
C LEU A 115 23.19 4.63 -14.34
N GLN A 116 22.36 4.89 -13.34
CA GLN A 116 22.51 4.29 -12.02
C GLN A 116 22.20 2.79 -12.10
N CYS A 117 23.25 1.99 -12.24
CA CYS A 117 23.16 0.54 -12.44
C CYS A 117 24.26 -0.20 -11.68
N ASN A 118 24.27 -1.53 -11.81
CA ASN A 118 25.22 -2.43 -11.15
C ASN A 118 26.67 -2.32 -11.66
N GLU A 119 26.95 -1.47 -12.65
CA GLU A 119 28.31 -1.08 -13.03
C GLU A 119 29.00 -0.25 -11.93
N CYS A 120 28.23 0.35 -11.01
CA CYS A 120 28.75 0.99 -9.81
C CYS A 120 28.73 0.01 -8.62
N ASP A 121 29.88 -0.25 -7.99
CA ASP A 121 30.00 -1.19 -6.87
C ASP A 121 29.06 -0.88 -5.69
N LEU A 122 28.90 0.40 -5.36
CA LEU A 122 27.99 0.84 -4.30
C LEU A 122 26.54 0.53 -4.65
N TYR A 123 26.15 0.76 -5.90
CA TYR A 123 24.82 0.45 -6.40
C TYR A 123 24.59 -1.05 -6.45
N ALA A 124 25.55 -1.83 -6.98
CA ALA A 124 25.46 -3.29 -7.06
C ALA A 124 25.31 -3.94 -5.67
N LYS A 125 26.02 -3.43 -4.66
CA LYS A 125 25.87 -3.87 -3.28
C LYS A 125 24.49 -3.54 -2.71
N TRP A 126 24.00 -2.32 -2.95
CA TRP A 126 22.66 -1.90 -2.55
C TRP A 126 21.57 -2.74 -3.24
N GLU A 127 21.72 -3.01 -4.54
CA GLU A 127 20.79 -3.80 -5.34
C GLU A 127 20.61 -5.21 -4.76
N LYS A 128 21.70 -5.85 -4.34
CA LYS A 128 21.66 -7.20 -3.75
C LYS A 128 21.09 -7.23 -2.33
N THR A 129 21.21 -6.14 -1.57
CA THR A 129 20.94 -6.17 -0.11
C THR A 129 19.70 -5.40 0.33
N LYS A 130 19.40 -4.27 -0.33
CA LYS A 130 18.44 -3.27 0.15
C LYS A 130 17.37 -2.88 -0.86
N LYS A 131 17.55 -3.18 -2.15
CA LYS A 131 16.56 -2.87 -3.21
C LYS A 131 15.19 -3.48 -2.94
N ASN A 132 15.12 -4.75 -2.55
CA ASN A 132 13.83 -5.38 -2.21
C ASN A 132 13.10 -4.64 -1.07
N ALA A 133 13.83 -4.29 0.00
CA ALA A 133 13.25 -3.52 1.09
C ALA A 133 12.85 -2.10 0.65
N TYR A 134 13.59 -1.49 -0.28
CA TYR A 134 13.23 -0.20 -0.88
C TYR A 134 11.95 -0.31 -1.70
N ASP A 135 11.86 -1.26 -2.62
CA ASP A 135 10.72 -1.45 -3.52
C ASP A 135 9.42 -1.77 -2.76
N ILE A 136 9.50 -2.50 -1.65
CA ILE A 136 8.33 -2.79 -0.79
C ILE A 136 7.92 -1.55 0.03
N LYS A 137 8.89 -0.78 0.55
CA LYS A 137 8.62 0.28 1.53
C LYS A 137 8.38 1.66 0.90
N MET A 138 8.81 1.83 -0.34
CA MET A 138 8.61 3.05 -1.12
C MET A 138 7.40 2.88 -2.02
N PRO A 139 6.23 3.42 -1.65
CA PRO A 139 5.10 3.42 -2.56
C PRO A 139 5.45 4.24 -3.81
N LEU A 140 5.22 3.68 -4.99
CA LEU A 140 5.24 4.45 -6.22
C LEU A 140 4.01 5.37 -6.23
N SER A 141 4.19 6.63 -6.62
CA SER A 141 3.05 7.49 -6.94
C SER A 141 2.23 6.84 -8.06
N LEU A 142 0.90 6.87 -7.95
CA LEU A 142 -0.01 6.42 -9.01
C LEU A 142 0.26 7.19 -10.33
N GLU A 143 0.71 8.43 -10.22
CA GLU A 143 1.07 9.30 -11.36
C GLU A 143 2.38 8.86 -12.05
N PHE A 144 3.28 8.19 -11.32
CA PHE A 144 4.56 7.67 -11.82
C PHE A 144 4.51 6.15 -12.06
N HIS A 145 3.37 5.63 -12.51
CA HIS A 145 3.29 4.23 -12.92
C HIS A 145 4.19 3.98 -14.15
N ALA A 146 5.42 3.53 -13.91
CA ALA A 146 6.32 3.02 -14.94
C ALA A 146 5.71 1.89 -15.78
N TYR A 147 4.59 1.31 -15.32
CA TYR A 147 3.77 0.37 -16.09
C TYR A 147 3.14 0.99 -17.34
N THR A 148 2.88 2.30 -17.41
CA THR A 148 2.30 2.91 -18.62
C THR A 148 3.27 2.97 -19.79
N LYS A 149 4.58 2.95 -19.56
CA LYS A 149 5.60 3.09 -20.62
C LYS A 149 6.03 1.79 -21.28
N ASN A 150 5.80 0.63 -20.65
CA ASN A 150 6.31 -0.67 -21.11
C ASN A 150 5.23 -1.71 -21.41
N THR A 151 3.95 -1.34 -21.34
CA THR A 151 2.87 -2.25 -21.73
C THR A 151 2.29 -1.75 -23.04
N ASN A 152 2.40 -2.54 -24.11
CA ASN A 152 1.59 -2.26 -25.28
C ASN A 152 0.11 -2.46 -24.90
N PRO A 153 -0.83 -1.71 -25.50
CA PRO A 153 -2.27 -1.99 -25.36
C PRO A 153 -2.61 -3.46 -25.64
N GLU A 154 -1.86 -4.09 -26.55
CA GLU A 154 -1.93 -5.51 -26.92
C GLU A 154 -1.50 -6.47 -25.78
N ASP A 155 -0.73 -6.01 -24.78
CA ASP A 155 -0.29 -6.80 -23.63
C ASP A 155 -1.32 -6.81 -22.48
N HIS A 156 -2.34 -5.96 -22.57
CA HIS A 156 -3.38 -5.84 -21.56
C HIS A 156 -4.58 -6.72 -21.90
N PHE A 157 -4.84 -7.73 -21.08
CA PHE A 157 -6.09 -8.47 -21.15
C PHE A 157 -7.22 -7.66 -20.49
N ASP A 158 -8.28 -7.39 -21.25
CA ASP A 158 -9.48 -6.76 -20.69
C ASP A 158 -10.29 -7.81 -19.93
N ILE A 159 -10.13 -7.82 -18.60
CA ILE A 159 -10.86 -8.70 -17.69
C ILE A 159 -12.38 -8.52 -17.85
N SER A 160 -12.86 -7.32 -18.13
CA SER A 160 -14.29 -7.03 -18.29
C SER A 160 -14.82 -7.69 -19.57
N ARG A 161 -14.10 -7.55 -20.68
CA ARG A 161 -14.41 -8.21 -21.95
C ARG A 161 -14.36 -9.74 -21.82
N ALA A 162 -13.32 -10.27 -21.19
CA ALA A 162 -13.19 -11.70 -20.94
C ALA A 162 -14.34 -12.24 -20.07
N THR A 163 -14.78 -11.45 -19.08
CA THR A 163 -15.93 -11.78 -18.22
C THR A 163 -17.23 -11.83 -19.03
N ILE A 164 -17.47 -10.85 -19.92
CA ILE A 164 -18.64 -10.83 -20.80
C ILE A 164 -18.64 -12.04 -21.75
N SER A 165 -17.51 -12.32 -22.39
CA SER A 165 -17.35 -13.48 -23.30
C SER A 165 -17.63 -14.79 -22.56
N LEU A 166 -17.09 -14.95 -21.35
CA LEU A 166 -17.34 -16.11 -20.50
C LEU A 166 -18.82 -16.29 -20.16
N HIS A 167 -19.55 -15.21 -19.83
CA HIS A 167 -20.99 -15.28 -19.55
C HIS A 167 -21.80 -15.71 -20.78
N ILE A 168 -21.45 -15.23 -21.97
CA ILE A 168 -22.11 -15.63 -23.24
C ILE A 168 -21.88 -17.11 -23.51
N ARG A 169 -20.66 -17.60 -23.34
CA ARG A 169 -20.28 -19.01 -23.55
C ARG A 169 -20.98 -19.94 -22.54
N ILE A 170 -21.05 -19.52 -21.28
CA ILE A 170 -21.79 -20.26 -20.25
C ILE A 170 -23.30 -20.30 -20.56
N LYS A 171 -23.87 -19.22 -21.11
CA LYS A 171 -25.27 -19.19 -21.56
C LYS A 171 -25.54 -20.22 -22.65
N ALA A 172 -24.61 -20.37 -23.61
CA ALA A 172 -24.73 -21.35 -24.68
C ALA A 172 -24.58 -22.80 -24.18
N ALA A 173 -23.78 -23.02 -23.14
CA ALA A 173 -23.50 -24.36 -22.60
C ALA A 173 -24.51 -24.86 -21.56
N LEU A 174 -25.32 -23.97 -20.96
CA LEU A 174 -26.31 -24.32 -19.92
C LEU A 174 -27.73 -24.40 -20.48
N THR A 175 -28.57 -25.25 -19.88
CA THR A 175 -30.01 -25.23 -20.15
C THR A 175 -30.67 -23.98 -19.54
N SER A 176 -31.83 -23.57 -20.05
CA SER A 176 -32.51 -22.33 -19.63
C SER A 176 -32.74 -22.24 -18.11
N LYS A 177 -33.08 -23.37 -17.46
CA LYS A 177 -33.25 -23.44 -16.00
C LYS A 177 -31.94 -23.24 -15.25
N HIS A 178 -30.86 -23.88 -15.70
CA HIS A 178 -29.55 -23.74 -15.07
C HIS A 178 -28.95 -22.35 -15.30
N TYR A 179 -29.13 -21.78 -16.50
CA TYR A 179 -28.69 -20.43 -16.80
C TYR A 179 -29.41 -19.38 -15.96
N LEU A 180 -30.71 -19.54 -15.69
CA LEU A 180 -31.44 -18.65 -14.78
C LEU A 180 -30.79 -18.61 -13.39
N VAL A 181 -30.47 -19.78 -12.82
CA VAL A 181 -29.79 -19.87 -11.52
C VAL A 181 -28.38 -19.28 -11.58
N TYR A 182 -27.65 -19.53 -12.66
CA TYR A 182 -26.33 -18.95 -12.88
C TYR A 182 -26.38 -17.42 -12.94
N LYS A 183 -27.31 -16.85 -13.71
CA LYS A 183 -27.52 -15.40 -13.85
C LYS A 183 -27.80 -14.76 -12.49
N MET A 184 -28.71 -15.33 -11.71
CA MET A 184 -29.05 -14.83 -10.37
C MET A 184 -27.83 -14.79 -9.43
N LEU A 185 -27.01 -15.84 -9.45
CA LEU A 185 -25.86 -15.98 -8.54
C LEU A 185 -24.63 -15.17 -8.95
N PHE A 186 -24.36 -15.06 -10.25
CA PHE A 186 -23.06 -14.56 -10.75
C PHE A 186 -23.14 -13.29 -11.59
N ILE A 187 -24.33 -12.89 -12.05
CA ILE A 187 -24.54 -11.67 -12.86
C ILE A 187 -25.36 -10.66 -12.06
N ASP A 188 -26.49 -11.08 -11.50
CA ASP A 188 -27.42 -10.20 -10.77
C ASP A 188 -27.00 -9.98 -9.30
N GLY A 189 -26.02 -10.73 -8.79
CA GLY A 189 -25.49 -10.57 -7.43
C GLY A 189 -26.47 -10.95 -6.31
N ILE A 190 -27.47 -11.79 -6.60
CA ILE A 190 -28.51 -12.17 -5.62
C ILE A 190 -27.91 -13.10 -4.57
N SER A 191 -28.30 -12.92 -3.31
CA SER A 191 -27.83 -13.75 -2.20
C SER A 191 -28.26 -15.21 -2.35
N GLU A 192 -27.42 -16.14 -1.87
CA GLU A 192 -27.70 -17.58 -1.95
C GLU A 192 -29.02 -17.96 -1.26
N GLU A 193 -29.36 -17.29 -0.17
CA GLU A 193 -30.60 -17.51 0.58
C GLU A 193 -31.83 -17.15 -0.24
N GLU A 194 -31.76 -16.03 -0.96
CA GLU A 194 -32.86 -15.56 -1.78
C GLU A 194 -33.03 -16.43 -3.03
N VAL A 195 -31.92 -16.86 -3.64
CA VAL A 195 -31.95 -17.85 -4.73
C VAL A 195 -32.54 -19.18 -4.26
N ALA A 196 -32.22 -19.63 -3.03
CA ALA A 196 -32.80 -20.86 -2.47
C ALA A 196 -34.31 -20.76 -2.29
N ARG A 197 -34.79 -19.60 -1.84
CA ARG A 197 -36.21 -19.31 -1.64
C ARG A 197 -36.96 -19.30 -2.98
N ILE A 198 -36.40 -18.64 -3.99
CA ILE A 198 -36.98 -18.57 -5.35
C ILE A 198 -37.04 -19.96 -6.00
N LEU A 199 -36.04 -20.81 -5.74
CA LEU A 199 -36.01 -22.20 -6.21
C LEU A 199 -36.86 -23.16 -5.38
N GLY A 200 -37.50 -22.69 -4.31
CA GLY A 200 -38.39 -23.49 -3.46
C GLY A 200 -37.67 -24.53 -2.59
N TYR A 201 -36.36 -24.37 -2.34
CA TYR A 201 -35.64 -25.28 -1.44
C TYR A 201 -36.07 -25.06 0.01
N LYS A 202 -36.34 -26.16 0.72
CA LYS A 202 -36.69 -26.16 2.16
C LYS A 202 -35.52 -26.74 2.98
N SER A 203 -35.31 -26.26 4.20
CA SER A 203 -34.44 -26.94 5.17
C SER A 203 -35.28 -27.72 6.17
N ASN A 204 -34.86 -28.95 6.47
CA ASN A 204 -35.50 -29.82 7.46
C ASN A 204 -34.77 -29.83 8.82
N GLU A 205 -33.73 -29.01 8.99
CA GLU A 205 -32.87 -29.02 10.19
C GLU A 205 -32.73 -27.60 10.79
N LYS A 206 -32.88 -27.49 12.12
CA LYS A 206 -32.72 -26.23 12.87
C LYS A 206 -31.30 -25.69 12.70
N GLY A 207 -31.18 -24.45 12.24
CA GLY A 207 -29.90 -23.72 12.12
C GLY A 207 -29.20 -23.81 10.75
N ARG A 208 -29.74 -24.56 9.76
CA ARG A 208 -29.19 -24.58 8.40
C ARG A 208 -30.01 -23.72 7.44
N LYS A 209 -29.32 -22.86 6.69
CA LYS A 209 -29.89 -22.05 5.60
C LYS A 209 -30.50 -22.98 4.54
N ALA A 210 -31.71 -22.68 4.09
CA ALA A 210 -32.43 -23.49 3.12
C ALA A 210 -31.62 -23.67 1.82
N GLY A 211 -31.59 -24.88 1.27
CA GLY A 211 -30.93 -25.15 -0.01
C GLY A 211 -29.41 -25.02 -0.06
N TYR A 212 -28.71 -24.82 1.07
CA TYR A 212 -27.25 -24.58 1.10
C TYR A 212 -26.43 -25.64 0.34
N LYS A 213 -26.72 -26.93 0.53
CA LYS A 213 -26.00 -28.02 -0.15
C LYS A 213 -26.27 -28.03 -1.66
N GLN A 214 -27.52 -27.79 -2.04
CA GLN A 214 -27.96 -27.75 -3.43
C GLN A 214 -27.30 -26.59 -4.18
N ILE A 215 -27.31 -25.38 -3.61
CA ILE A 215 -26.66 -24.20 -4.20
C ILE A 215 -25.16 -24.39 -4.28
N LYS A 216 -24.52 -24.94 -3.23
CA LYS A 216 -23.09 -25.27 -3.26
C LYS A 216 -22.74 -26.24 -4.38
N ASN A 217 -23.58 -27.26 -4.61
CA ASN A 217 -23.40 -28.20 -5.71
C ASN A 217 -23.52 -27.52 -7.07
N LEU A 218 -24.51 -26.64 -7.27
CA LEU A 218 -24.69 -25.88 -8.50
C LEU A 218 -23.52 -24.91 -8.75
N LYS A 219 -23.05 -24.19 -7.73
CA LYS A 219 -21.84 -23.34 -7.84
C LYS A 219 -20.61 -24.14 -8.25
N ASN A 220 -20.42 -25.33 -7.67
CA ASN A 220 -19.32 -26.22 -8.04
C ASN A 220 -19.43 -26.71 -9.48
N GLN A 221 -20.64 -27.05 -9.93
CA GLN A 221 -20.90 -27.44 -11.32
C GLN A 221 -20.58 -26.29 -12.29
N TYR A 222 -21.08 -25.08 -12.03
CA TYR A 222 -20.82 -23.92 -12.87
C TYR A 222 -19.36 -23.51 -12.87
N LYS A 223 -18.66 -23.58 -11.73
CA LYS A 223 -17.22 -23.35 -11.64
C LYS A 223 -16.42 -24.35 -12.48
N LYS A 224 -16.79 -25.64 -12.45
CA LYS A 224 -16.16 -26.66 -13.29
C LYS A 224 -16.39 -26.40 -14.78
N LEU A 225 -17.60 -25.98 -15.15
CA LEU A 225 -17.92 -25.62 -16.54
C LEU A 225 -17.13 -24.40 -17.01
N ALA A 226 -17.12 -23.33 -16.21
CA ALA A 226 -16.36 -22.12 -16.51
C ALA A 226 -14.87 -22.42 -16.71
N LYS A 227 -14.26 -23.23 -15.84
CA LYS A 227 -12.87 -23.68 -16.00
C LYS A 227 -12.63 -24.41 -17.32
N LYS A 228 -13.55 -25.30 -17.72
CA LYS A 228 -13.43 -26.02 -19.00
C LYS A 228 -13.50 -25.07 -20.20
N ILE A 229 -14.37 -24.06 -20.15
CA ILE A 229 -14.50 -23.05 -21.21
C ILE A 229 -13.21 -22.22 -21.29
N ILE A 230 -12.71 -21.72 -20.16
CA ILE A 230 -11.46 -20.94 -20.09
C ILE A 230 -10.25 -21.73 -20.62
N GLN A 231 -10.20 -23.04 -20.36
CA GLN A 231 -9.10 -23.89 -20.82
C GLN A 231 -9.17 -24.26 -22.30
N LYS A 232 -10.38 -24.26 -22.88
CA LYS A 232 -10.61 -24.69 -24.26
C LYS A 232 -10.62 -23.51 -25.24
N GLU A 233 -11.07 -22.35 -24.78
CA GLU A 233 -11.34 -21.20 -25.62
C GLU A 233 -10.60 -19.99 -25.07
N ASP A 234 -9.97 -19.22 -25.96
CA ASP A 234 -9.11 -18.11 -25.56
C ASP A 234 -9.92 -16.85 -25.27
N ILE A 235 -10.65 -16.85 -24.15
CA ILE A 235 -11.56 -15.75 -23.75
C ILE A 235 -10.84 -14.42 -23.49
N PHE A 236 -9.51 -14.39 -23.39
CA PHE A 236 -8.74 -13.20 -23.01
C PHE A 236 -8.24 -12.39 -24.20
N TYR A 237 -8.19 -12.99 -25.40
CA TYR A 237 -7.62 -12.37 -26.60
C TYR A 237 -8.62 -12.29 -27.77
N GLU A 238 -9.91 -12.56 -27.53
CA GLU A 238 -11.01 -12.46 -28.51
C GLU A 238 -11.68 -11.09 -28.55
#